data_AF-A0A0C9Y2R8-F1
#
_entry.id   AF-A0A0C9Y2R8-F1
#
_cell.length_a   1.000
_cell.length_b   1.000
_cell.length_c   1.000
_cell.angle_alpha   90.00
_cell.angle_beta   90.00
_cell.angle_gamma   90.00
#
_symmetry.space_group_name_H-M   'P 1'
#
loop_
_entity.id
_entity.type
_entity.pdbx_description
1 polymer ?
#
loop_
_entity_poly.entity_id
_entity_poly.type
_entity_poly.pdbx_seq_one_letter_code
_entity_poly.pdbx_strand_id
1 'polypeptide(L)'
;LELNIHQRILSDIALRTNQSAEDASYAKSLIIPKVQTRLVKTTGIAADVEDGLAEPLPQLTTSRVYMTASRVHCNIAFGELVVNFPEAHISNSIDTVMPALIDILRDVPFIDFDKSLSWEGIVFLDWALPDQLVFSTVSALLHISSDHPEYCEPAISSICFFISQTVKKLHESSSFDVLTQLAPAFHGLYRAISSTSYPWTVEQWRTLTLHLKSLCSQAIVDQLNHLVVDIVRKENADDDMLYYVQTFVSRYVAQGR
;
A
#
# COMPACT_ATOMS: atom_id res chain seq x y z
N LEU A 1 -6.12 -12.62 -19.93
CA LEU A 1 -6.22 -11.49 -20.88
C LEU A 1 -7.01 -10.30 -20.33
N GLU A 2 -8.11 -10.49 -19.59
CA GLU A 2 -8.91 -9.37 -19.05
C GLU A 2 -8.25 -8.60 -17.89
N LEU A 3 -7.35 -9.25 -17.14
CA LEU A 3 -6.69 -8.75 -15.92
C LEU A 3 -5.82 -7.49 -16.12
N ASN A 4 -5.38 -7.23 -17.35
CA ASN A 4 -4.50 -6.11 -17.70
C ASN A 4 -5.23 -4.94 -18.38
N ILE A 5 -6.53 -5.09 -18.64
CA ILE A 5 -7.31 -4.10 -19.41
C ILE A 5 -7.69 -2.93 -18.51
N HIS A 6 -8.13 -3.16 -17.27
CA HIS A 6 -8.57 -2.08 -16.39
C HIS A 6 -7.41 -1.17 -15.95
N GLN A 7 -6.24 -1.75 -15.63
CA GLN A 7 -5.02 -0.97 -15.36
C GLN A 7 -4.57 -0.20 -16.60
N ARG A 8 -4.49 -0.85 -17.77
CA ARG A 8 -4.16 -0.15 -19.02
C ARG A 8 -5.14 0.97 -19.32
N ILE A 9 -6.43 0.77 -19.09
CA ILE A 9 -7.45 1.80 -19.28
C ILE A 9 -7.21 2.95 -18.30
N LEU A 10 -7.01 2.70 -17.00
CA LEU A 10 -6.79 3.76 -16.02
C LEU A 10 -5.46 4.51 -16.25
N SER A 11 -4.38 3.81 -16.56
CA SER A 11 -3.08 4.42 -16.87
C SER A 11 -3.11 5.16 -18.22
N ASP A 12 -3.77 4.62 -19.25
CA ASP A 12 -3.93 5.30 -20.55
C ASP A 12 -4.89 6.50 -20.44
N ILE A 13 -5.93 6.42 -19.62
CA ILE A 13 -6.78 7.57 -19.27
C ILE A 13 -5.95 8.62 -18.55
N ALA A 14 -5.16 8.26 -17.53
CA ALA A 14 -4.27 9.19 -16.82
C ALA A 14 -3.32 9.93 -17.77
N LEU A 15 -2.78 9.23 -18.77
CA LEU A 15 -1.90 9.80 -19.78
C LEU A 15 -2.64 10.68 -20.82
N ARG A 16 -3.96 10.50 -21.00
CA ARG A 16 -4.76 11.17 -22.03
C ARG A 16 -5.71 12.25 -21.52
N THR A 17 -5.95 12.35 -20.21
CA THR A 17 -6.90 13.32 -19.63
C THR A 17 -6.58 14.79 -19.86
N ASN A 18 -5.41 15.09 -20.43
CA ASN A 18 -5.05 16.44 -20.88
C ASN A 18 -5.70 16.83 -22.23
N GLN A 19 -6.50 15.96 -22.87
CA GLN A 19 -6.97 16.14 -24.26
C GLN A 19 -8.47 16.49 -24.42
N SER A 20 -9.36 16.19 -23.46
CA SER A 20 -10.81 16.47 -23.59
C SER A 20 -11.56 16.57 -22.26
N ALA A 21 -12.57 17.46 -22.19
CA ALA A 21 -13.44 17.64 -21.03
C ALA A 21 -14.39 16.44 -20.77
N GLU A 22 -14.68 15.64 -21.79
CA GLU A 22 -15.50 14.42 -21.66
C GLU A 22 -14.71 13.28 -21.00
N ASP A 23 -13.42 13.15 -21.32
CA ASP A 23 -12.50 12.16 -20.72
C ASP A 23 -12.31 12.42 -19.22
N ALA A 24 -12.26 13.70 -18.83
CA ALA A 24 -12.23 14.11 -17.44
C ALA A 24 -13.51 13.74 -16.67
N SER A 25 -14.69 13.79 -17.31
CA SER A 25 -15.96 13.40 -16.69
C SER A 25 -16.08 11.88 -16.52
N TYR A 26 -15.62 11.10 -17.50
CA TYR A 26 -15.56 9.64 -17.38
C TYR A 26 -14.56 9.24 -16.28
N ALA A 27 -13.40 9.88 -16.23
CA ALA A 27 -12.45 9.67 -15.15
C ALA A 27 -12.98 10.05 -13.77
N LYS A 28 -13.78 11.13 -13.62
CA LYS A 28 -14.47 11.42 -12.36
C LYS A 28 -15.37 10.28 -11.87
N SER A 29 -16.02 9.55 -12.78
CA SER A 29 -16.80 8.36 -12.43
C SER A 29 -15.93 7.16 -12.02
N LEU A 30 -14.65 7.14 -12.43
CA LEU A 30 -13.63 6.16 -12.05
C LEU A 30 -12.87 6.56 -10.77
N ILE A 31 -12.74 7.85 -10.48
CA ILE A 31 -12.11 8.41 -9.26
C ILE A 31 -12.90 8.05 -8.01
N ILE A 32 -14.20 7.73 -8.11
CA ILE A 32 -14.95 7.10 -7.01
C ILE A 32 -14.61 5.62 -7.07
N PRO A 33 -13.56 5.14 -6.38
CA PRO A 33 -13.18 3.79 -6.60
C PRO A 33 -14.15 2.98 -5.75
N LYS A 34 -14.60 1.84 -6.26
CA LYS A 34 -15.04 0.76 -5.38
C LYS A 34 -13.79 0.22 -4.68
N VAL A 35 -13.07 1.05 -3.92
CA VAL A 35 -12.00 0.62 -3.03
C VAL A 35 -12.70 -0.21 -1.96
N GLN A 36 -12.71 -1.52 -2.17
CA GLN A 36 -13.09 -2.45 -1.13
C GLN A 36 -11.87 -2.62 -0.23
N THR A 37 -11.75 -1.71 0.72
CA THR A 37 -10.89 -1.85 1.89
C THR A 37 -11.48 -2.86 2.85
N ARG A 38 -10.67 -3.33 3.80
CA ARG A 38 -11.10 -4.23 4.85
C ARG A 38 -12.31 -3.59 5.54
N LEU A 39 -13.48 -4.24 5.44
CA LEU A 39 -14.66 -3.89 6.23
C LEU A 39 -14.31 -4.04 7.71
N VAL A 40 -13.84 -2.96 8.34
CA VAL A 40 -13.91 -2.84 9.79
C VAL A 40 -15.40 -2.67 10.07
N LYS A 41 -16.06 -3.73 10.55
CA LYS A 41 -17.41 -3.61 11.12
C LYS A 41 -17.30 -2.70 12.34
N THR A 42 -17.36 -1.40 12.13
CA THR A 42 -17.69 -0.46 13.18
C THR A 42 -19.20 -0.63 13.38
N THR A 43 -19.58 -1.46 14.34
CA THR A 43 -20.98 -1.54 14.79
C THR A 43 -21.37 -0.19 15.36
N GLY A 44 -21.93 0.67 14.51
CA GLY A 44 -22.64 1.87 14.88
C GLY A 44 -24.01 1.52 15.43
N ILE A 45 -24.28 2.07 16.61
CA ILE A 45 -25.49 1.94 17.41
C ILE A 45 -26.71 2.44 16.63
N ALA A 46 -27.74 1.60 16.53
CA ALA A 46 -29.14 2.02 16.55
C ALA A 46 -29.97 0.88 17.19
N ALA A 47 -30.89 1.28 18.05
CA ALA A 47 -31.61 0.48 19.02
C ALA A 47 -32.35 -0.74 18.44
N ASP A 48 -32.29 -1.85 19.16
CA ASP A 48 -33.49 -2.45 19.75
C ASP A 48 -33.12 -3.26 20.99
N VAL A 49 -33.86 -3.02 22.06
CA VAL A 49 -33.80 -3.73 23.34
C VAL A 49 -34.59 -5.02 23.17
N GLU A 50 -33.97 -6.19 23.34
CA GLU A 50 -34.49 -7.24 24.22
C GLU A 50 -33.53 -8.45 24.34
N ASP A 51 -33.28 -8.78 25.61
CA ASP A 51 -33.01 -10.08 26.21
C ASP A 51 -31.72 -10.87 25.87
N GLY A 52 -30.80 -10.81 26.84
CA GLY A 52 -30.24 -12.00 27.48
C GLY A 52 -29.53 -13.03 26.60
N LEU A 53 -28.26 -12.80 26.31
CA LEU A 53 -27.14 -13.76 26.39
C LEU A 53 -25.87 -13.01 25.99
N ALA A 54 -24.90 -12.90 26.89
CA ALA A 54 -23.63 -12.25 26.62
C ALA A 54 -22.83 -13.07 25.60
N GLU A 55 -22.99 -12.77 24.32
CA GLU A 55 -22.06 -13.24 23.29
C GLU A 55 -20.69 -12.54 23.46
N PRO A 56 -19.57 -13.26 23.33
CA PRO A 56 -18.26 -12.64 23.38
C PRO A 56 -18.10 -11.69 22.19
N LEU A 57 -17.65 -10.45 22.46
CA LEU A 57 -17.25 -9.46 21.48
C LEU A 57 -16.46 -10.10 20.31
N PRO A 58 -16.79 -9.81 19.03
CA PRO A 58 -16.02 -10.34 17.91
C PRO A 58 -14.62 -9.74 17.95
N GLN A 59 -13.64 -10.61 18.21
CA GLN A 59 -12.22 -10.29 18.10
C GLN A 59 -11.94 -9.78 16.68
N LEU A 60 -11.34 -8.59 16.56
CA LEU A 60 -10.70 -8.16 15.30
C LEU A 60 -9.71 -9.27 14.94
N THR A 61 -10.04 -10.06 13.93
CA THR A 61 -9.15 -11.11 13.47
C THR A 61 -7.88 -10.43 12.97
N THR A 62 -6.78 -10.67 13.68
CA THR A 62 -5.41 -10.22 13.34
C THR A 62 -4.87 -10.88 12.07
N SER A 63 -5.71 -11.65 11.38
CA SER A 63 -5.41 -12.37 10.15
C SER A 63 -5.26 -11.41 9.00
N ARG A 64 -4.22 -11.64 8.19
CA ARG A 64 -4.05 -10.97 6.91
C ARG A 64 -5.19 -11.39 5.98
N VAL A 65 -5.64 -10.47 5.14
CA VAL A 65 -6.72 -10.67 4.17
C VAL A 65 -6.09 -10.81 2.78
N TYR A 66 -6.41 -11.89 2.10
CA TYR A 66 -5.91 -12.13 0.76
C TYR A 66 -6.40 -11.07 -0.23
N MET A 67 -5.47 -10.51 -1.03
CA MET A 67 -5.77 -9.59 -2.11
C MET A 67 -5.13 -10.06 -3.42
N THR A 68 -5.96 -10.20 -4.45
CA THR A 68 -5.53 -10.62 -5.78
C THR A 68 -4.67 -9.54 -6.45
N ALA A 69 -3.76 -9.94 -7.34
CA ALA A 69 -2.95 -9.01 -8.12
C ALA A 69 -3.78 -7.94 -8.84
N SER A 70 -4.92 -8.32 -9.42
CA SER A 70 -5.84 -7.39 -10.09
C SER A 70 -6.37 -6.28 -9.18
N ARG A 71 -6.73 -6.60 -7.94
CA ARG A 71 -7.23 -5.63 -6.97
C ARG A 71 -6.12 -4.67 -6.55
N VAL A 72 -4.93 -5.20 -6.33
CA VAL A 72 -3.75 -4.40 -6.00
C VAL A 72 -3.41 -3.44 -7.14
N HIS A 73 -3.44 -3.92 -8.39
CA HIS A 73 -3.24 -3.09 -9.58
C HIS A 73 -4.29 -1.98 -9.73
N CYS A 74 -5.56 -2.24 -9.40
CA CYS A 74 -6.56 -1.17 -9.36
C CYS A 74 -6.22 -0.08 -8.33
N ASN A 75 -5.77 -0.47 -7.13
CA ASN A 75 -5.37 0.49 -6.11
C ASN A 75 -4.09 1.26 -6.51
N ILE A 76 -3.12 0.59 -7.15
CA ILE A 76 -1.92 1.23 -7.71
C ILE A 76 -2.33 2.26 -8.76
N ALA A 77 -3.17 1.87 -9.73
CA ALA A 77 -3.64 2.74 -10.79
C ALA A 77 -4.43 3.93 -10.24
N PHE A 78 -5.19 3.75 -9.16
CA PHE A 78 -5.87 4.84 -8.48
C PHE A 78 -4.90 5.88 -7.91
N GLY A 79 -3.85 5.46 -7.20
CA GLY A 79 -2.83 6.39 -6.71
C GLY A 79 -2.07 7.09 -7.86
N GLU A 80 -1.78 6.39 -8.95
CA GLU A 80 -1.14 6.97 -10.14
C GLU A 80 -2.06 7.99 -10.82
N LEU A 81 -3.36 7.70 -10.91
CA LEU A 81 -4.37 8.60 -11.44
C LEU A 81 -4.37 9.91 -10.66
N VAL A 82 -4.40 9.84 -9.33
CA VAL A 82 -4.43 11.02 -8.46
C VAL A 82 -3.24 11.95 -8.71
N VAL A 83 -2.03 11.42 -8.88
CA VAL A 83 -0.82 12.22 -9.12
C VAL A 83 -0.81 12.87 -10.51
N ASN A 84 -1.49 12.27 -11.48
CA ASN A 84 -1.50 12.75 -12.88
C ASN A 84 -2.73 13.59 -13.24
N PHE A 85 -3.68 13.79 -12.31
CA PHE A 85 -4.92 14.50 -12.59
C PHE A 85 -4.80 16.01 -12.40
N PRO A 86 -5.50 16.82 -13.22
CA PRO A 86 -5.58 18.26 -12.99
C PRO A 86 -6.12 18.57 -11.59
N GLU A 87 -5.48 19.51 -10.89
CA GLU A 87 -5.85 19.95 -9.53
C GLU A 87 -7.35 20.27 -9.41
N ALA A 88 -7.91 20.97 -10.40
CA ALA A 88 -9.33 21.31 -10.46
C ALA A 88 -10.29 20.09 -10.37
N HIS A 89 -9.85 18.89 -10.73
CA HIS A 89 -10.65 17.67 -10.58
C HIS A 89 -10.46 17.03 -9.21
N ILE A 90 -9.24 17.05 -8.67
CA ILE A 90 -8.94 16.58 -7.33
C ILE A 90 -9.65 17.42 -6.28
N SER A 91 -9.60 18.76 -6.36
CA SER A 91 -10.22 19.63 -5.35
C SER A 91 -11.74 19.43 -5.22
N ASN A 92 -12.43 19.02 -6.30
CA ASN A 92 -13.86 18.73 -6.28
C ASN A 92 -14.22 17.36 -5.67
N SER A 93 -13.23 16.49 -5.47
CA SER A 93 -13.42 15.11 -5.01
C SER A 93 -12.48 14.71 -3.86
N ILE A 94 -11.73 15.67 -3.32
CA ILE A 94 -10.67 15.45 -2.33
C ILE A 94 -11.18 14.79 -1.05
N ASP A 95 -12.39 15.15 -0.60
CA ASP A 95 -13.06 14.53 0.55
C ASP A 95 -13.42 13.06 0.35
N THR A 96 -13.37 12.57 -0.89
CA THR A 96 -13.56 11.16 -1.23
C THR A 96 -12.21 10.47 -1.51
N VAL A 97 -11.34 11.14 -2.25
CA VAL A 97 -10.03 10.60 -2.67
C VAL A 97 -9.11 10.42 -1.47
N MET A 98 -9.03 11.41 -0.59
CA MET A 98 -8.10 11.41 0.52
C MET A 98 -8.39 10.28 1.52
N PRO A 99 -9.64 10.07 2.00
CA PRO A 99 -9.96 8.91 2.83
C PRO A 99 -9.70 7.57 2.15
N ALA A 100 -9.96 7.47 0.83
CA ALA A 100 -9.71 6.22 0.09
C ALA A 100 -8.21 5.85 0.06
N LEU A 101 -7.32 6.83 -0.19
CA LEU A 101 -5.87 6.61 -0.14
C LEU A 101 -5.39 6.25 1.27
N ILE A 102 -5.93 6.91 2.30
CA ILE A 102 -5.64 6.60 3.70
C ILE A 102 -6.04 5.16 4.01
N ASP A 103 -7.25 4.75 3.61
CA ASP A 103 -7.75 3.40 3.85
C ASP A 103 -6.91 2.35 3.13
N ILE A 104 -6.50 2.60 1.88
CA ILE A 104 -5.59 1.71 1.13
C ILE A 104 -4.28 1.52 1.92
N LEU A 105 -3.63 2.62 2.31
CA LEU A 105 -2.33 2.57 3.01
C LEU A 105 -2.46 1.88 4.36
N ARG A 106 -3.54 2.15 5.10
CA ARG A 106 -3.86 1.54 6.40
C ARG A 106 -3.98 0.03 6.32
N ASP A 107 -4.49 -0.49 5.20
CA ASP A 107 -4.76 -1.91 5.04
C ASP A 107 -3.52 -2.72 4.62
N VAL A 108 -2.52 -2.10 3.97
CA VAL A 108 -1.31 -2.78 3.45
C VAL A 108 -0.65 -3.76 4.45
N PRO A 109 -0.41 -3.40 5.73
CA PRO A 109 0.24 -4.32 6.69
C PRO A 109 -0.59 -5.58 6.99
N PHE A 110 -1.87 -5.57 6.61
CA PHE A 110 -2.84 -6.63 6.83
C PHE A 110 -3.27 -7.31 5.52
N ILE A 111 -2.67 -6.99 4.38
CA ILE A 111 -2.94 -7.67 3.12
C ILE A 111 -2.01 -8.87 2.99
N ASP A 112 -2.52 -10.02 2.56
CA ASP A 112 -1.71 -11.12 2.01
C ASP A 112 -1.76 -11.03 0.49
N PHE A 113 -0.63 -10.65 -0.11
CA PHE A 113 -0.55 -10.39 -1.54
C PHE A 113 -0.44 -11.69 -2.33
N ASP A 114 -1.09 -11.70 -3.50
CA ASP A 114 -0.88 -12.75 -4.49
C ASP A 114 0.62 -12.91 -4.81
N LYS A 115 1.11 -14.15 -4.77
CA LYS A 115 2.53 -14.51 -4.92
C LYS A 115 2.88 -14.55 -6.41
N SER A 116 2.71 -13.42 -7.07
CA SER A 116 3.00 -13.29 -8.49
C SER A 116 4.43 -12.78 -8.72
N LEU A 117 5.13 -13.43 -9.65
CA LEU A 117 6.37 -12.95 -10.26
C LEU A 117 6.10 -12.28 -11.62
N SER A 118 4.85 -12.03 -11.99
CA SER A 118 4.50 -11.35 -13.25
C SER A 118 4.67 -9.82 -13.12
N TRP A 119 5.87 -9.37 -12.81
CA TRP A 119 6.24 -7.95 -12.83
C TRP A 119 6.57 -7.62 -14.30
N GLU A 120 5.56 -7.30 -15.10
CA GLU A 120 5.73 -7.03 -16.55
C GLU A 120 5.83 -5.52 -16.83
N GLY A 121 6.98 -5.07 -17.36
CA GLY A 121 7.03 -4.59 -18.75
C GLY A 121 6.73 -3.11 -19.05
N ILE A 122 6.87 -2.19 -18.11
CA ILE A 122 7.04 -0.75 -18.42
C ILE A 122 8.12 -0.22 -17.48
N VAL A 123 8.98 0.68 -17.97
CA VAL A 123 10.21 1.22 -17.34
C VAL A 123 10.04 1.75 -15.89
N PHE A 124 8.83 1.78 -15.33
CA PHE A 124 8.49 2.18 -13.96
C PHE A 124 7.81 1.08 -13.09
N LEU A 125 7.51 -0.11 -13.64
CA LEU A 125 6.70 -1.20 -13.04
C LEU A 125 7.52 -2.45 -12.65
N ASP A 126 8.81 -2.31 -12.40
CA ASP A 126 9.70 -3.44 -12.13
C ASP A 126 9.73 -3.90 -10.65
N TRP A 127 8.88 -3.33 -9.80
CA TRP A 127 8.86 -3.61 -8.37
C TRP A 127 7.79 -4.64 -7.98
N ALA A 128 7.94 -5.31 -6.84
CA ALA A 128 6.90 -6.18 -6.32
C ALA A 128 5.60 -5.40 -6.02
N LEU A 129 4.44 -6.06 -6.09
CA LEU A 129 3.13 -5.42 -5.85
C LEU A 129 3.03 -4.60 -4.54
N PRO A 130 3.53 -5.08 -3.38
CA PRO A 130 3.48 -4.31 -2.13
C PRO A 130 4.28 -3.00 -2.21
N ASP A 131 5.42 -3.03 -2.90
CA ASP A 131 6.26 -1.84 -3.14
C ASP A 131 5.51 -0.84 -4.01
N GLN A 132 4.99 -1.27 -5.16
CA GLN A 132 4.26 -0.41 -6.08
C GLN A 132 3.03 0.22 -5.42
N LEU A 133 2.26 -0.56 -4.66
CA LEU A 133 1.07 -0.08 -3.96
C LEU A 133 1.41 1.01 -2.95
N VAL A 134 2.41 0.77 -2.09
CA VAL A 134 2.82 1.77 -1.10
C VAL A 134 3.41 2.99 -1.77
N PHE A 135 4.27 2.80 -2.79
CA PHE A 135 4.87 3.90 -3.53
C PHE A 135 3.80 4.82 -4.12
N SER A 136 2.86 4.26 -4.89
CA SER A 136 1.79 5.00 -5.55
C SER A 136 0.89 5.71 -4.53
N THR A 137 0.48 5.00 -3.48
CA THR A 137 -0.43 5.55 -2.45
C THR A 137 0.23 6.69 -1.66
N VAL A 138 1.48 6.50 -1.19
CA VAL A 138 2.20 7.53 -0.43
C VAL A 138 2.52 8.74 -1.30
N SER A 139 2.92 8.52 -2.57
CA SER A 139 3.16 9.63 -3.51
C SER A 139 1.89 10.46 -3.73
N ALA A 140 0.73 9.81 -3.88
CA ALA A 140 -0.56 10.48 -4.02
C ALA A 140 -0.96 11.27 -2.75
N LEU A 141 -0.78 10.69 -1.56
CA LEU A 141 -1.04 11.37 -0.29
C LEU A 141 -0.16 12.62 -0.11
N LEU A 142 1.13 12.50 -0.41
CA LEU A 142 2.07 13.62 -0.32
C LEU A 142 1.74 14.70 -1.36
N HIS A 143 1.38 14.30 -2.58
CA HIS A 143 1.00 15.24 -3.64
C HIS A 143 -0.24 16.06 -3.23
N ILE A 144 -1.35 15.38 -2.86
CA ILE A 144 -2.58 16.06 -2.43
C ILE A 144 -2.33 16.99 -1.24
N SER A 145 -1.62 16.50 -0.22
CA SER A 145 -1.41 17.29 1.00
C SER A 145 -0.41 18.43 0.83
N SER A 146 0.42 18.40 -0.21
CA SER A 146 1.27 19.55 -0.58
C SER A 146 0.43 20.71 -1.10
N ASP A 147 -0.58 20.40 -1.91
CA ASP A 147 -1.43 21.41 -2.56
C ASP A 147 -2.63 21.82 -1.67
N HIS A 148 -3.04 20.95 -0.75
CA HIS A 148 -4.14 21.15 0.18
C HIS A 148 -3.68 20.96 1.65
N PRO A 149 -3.17 22.02 2.31
CA PRO A 149 -2.55 21.93 3.62
C PRO A 149 -3.44 21.33 4.73
N GLU A 150 -4.76 21.47 4.61
CA GLU A 150 -5.75 20.91 5.52
C GLU A 150 -5.71 19.36 5.60
N TYR A 151 -5.16 18.69 4.58
CA TYR A 151 -4.99 17.24 4.57
C TYR A 151 -3.57 16.77 4.96
N CYS A 152 -2.67 17.69 5.34
CA CYS A 152 -1.32 17.35 5.81
C CYS A 152 -1.33 16.39 7.01
N GLU A 153 -2.07 16.74 8.06
CA GLU A 153 -2.08 15.92 9.28
C GLU A 153 -2.64 14.51 9.01
N PRO A 154 -3.80 14.34 8.35
CA PRO A 154 -4.29 13.02 7.96
C PRO A 154 -3.30 12.20 7.12
N ALA A 155 -2.62 12.82 6.14
CA ALA A 155 -1.62 12.15 5.31
C ALA A 155 -0.45 11.61 6.14
N ILE A 156 0.18 12.50 6.93
CA ILE A 156 1.35 12.15 7.74
C ILE A 156 0.99 11.14 8.83
N SER A 157 -0.17 11.29 9.47
CA SER A 157 -0.67 10.35 10.46
C SER A 157 -0.87 8.95 9.87
N SER A 158 -1.44 8.86 8.66
CA SER A 158 -1.61 7.59 7.94
C SER A 158 -0.27 6.92 7.60
N ILE A 159 0.72 7.71 7.13
CA ILE A 159 2.08 7.21 6.85
C ILE A 159 2.74 6.68 8.14
N CYS A 160 2.64 7.41 9.25
CA CYS A 160 3.18 7.00 10.54
C CYS A 160 2.49 5.75 11.09
N PHE A 161 1.17 5.65 10.91
CA PHE A 161 0.40 4.45 11.24
C PHE A 161 0.89 3.25 10.44
N PHE A 162 1.04 3.39 9.13
CA PHE A 162 1.57 2.34 8.25
C PHE A 162 2.95 1.86 8.71
N ILE A 163 3.88 2.77 9.01
CA ILE A 163 5.22 2.42 9.51
C ILE A 163 5.09 1.60 10.81
N SER A 164 4.29 2.08 11.76
CA SER A 164 4.15 1.45 13.07
C SER A 164 3.55 0.04 12.96
N GLN A 165 2.51 -0.13 12.13
CA GLN A 165 1.89 -1.44 11.93
C GLN A 165 2.81 -2.39 11.16
N THR A 166 3.54 -1.90 10.17
CA THR A 166 4.45 -2.74 9.37
C THR A 166 5.64 -3.18 10.23
N VAL A 167 6.21 -2.30 11.07
CA VAL A 167 7.23 -2.66 12.09
C VAL A 167 6.71 -3.75 13.02
N LYS A 168 5.50 -3.57 13.56
CA LYS A 168 4.88 -4.58 14.42
C LYS A 168 4.75 -5.92 13.67
N LYS A 169 4.33 -5.88 12.41
CA LYS A 169 4.17 -7.07 11.57
C LYS A 169 5.49 -7.73 11.20
N LEU A 170 6.61 -7.00 11.09
CA LEU A 170 7.93 -7.60 10.89
C LEU A 170 8.25 -8.60 12.00
N HIS A 171 7.97 -8.26 13.26
CA HIS A 171 8.20 -9.15 14.40
C HIS A 171 7.27 -10.37 14.46
N GLU A 172 6.05 -10.26 13.92
CA GLU A 172 5.02 -11.29 14.02
C GLU A 172 4.99 -12.25 12.81
N SER A 173 5.56 -11.83 11.68
CA SER A 173 5.37 -12.51 10.39
C SER A 173 6.46 -13.54 10.09
N SER A 174 6.16 -14.45 9.17
CA SER A 174 7.14 -15.43 8.70
C SER A 174 8.27 -14.75 7.90
N SER A 175 9.47 -15.34 7.87
CA SER A 175 10.59 -14.82 7.07
C SER A 175 10.24 -14.70 5.58
N PHE A 176 9.38 -15.60 5.07
CA PHE A 176 8.86 -15.51 3.70
C PHE A 176 8.01 -14.26 3.50
N ASP A 177 7.08 -13.98 4.40
CA ASP A 177 6.20 -12.81 4.32
C ASP A 177 6.97 -11.51 4.49
N VAL A 178 7.96 -11.50 5.37
CA VAL A 178 8.86 -10.36 5.55
C VAL A 178 9.60 -10.09 4.24
N LEU A 179 10.21 -11.11 3.64
CA LEU A 179 11.00 -10.97 2.42
C LEU A 179 10.17 -10.55 1.21
N THR A 180 8.99 -11.14 1.05
CA THR A 180 8.20 -11.03 -0.20
C THR A 180 7.13 -9.94 -0.13
N GLN A 181 6.78 -9.47 1.07
CA GLN A 181 5.68 -8.52 1.26
C GLN A 181 6.06 -7.29 2.10
N LEU A 182 6.49 -7.47 3.35
CA LEU A 182 6.67 -6.35 4.27
C LEU A 182 7.91 -5.50 3.96
N ALA A 183 9.06 -6.13 3.64
CA ALA A 183 10.26 -5.41 3.23
C ALA A 183 10.06 -4.65 1.91
N PRO A 184 9.44 -5.25 0.87
CA PRO A 184 9.06 -4.51 -0.33
C PRO A 184 8.10 -3.34 -0.08
N ALA A 185 7.09 -3.52 0.78
CA ALA A 185 6.18 -2.43 1.16
C ALA A 185 6.94 -1.26 1.82
N PHE A 186 7.91 -1.56 2.69
CA PHE A 186 8.80 -0.54 3.27
C PHE A 186 9.70 0.13 2.24
N HIS A 187 10.20 -0.63 1.25
CA HIS A 187 10.98 -0.04 0.17
C HIS A 187 10.14 0.89 -0.70
N GLY A 188 8.88 0.53 -0.97
CA GLY A 188 7.91 1.42 -1.64
C GLY A 188 7.71 2.74 -0.90
N LEU A 189 7.62 2.70 0.44
CA LEU A 189 7.58 3.91 1.28
C LEU A 189 8.85 4.74 1.13
N TYR A 190 10.03 4.10 1.24
CA TYR A 190 11.31 4.78 1.07
C TYR A 190 11.40 5.46 -0.31
N ARG A 191 10.99 4.77 -1.37
CA ARG A 191 10.98 5.30 -2.74
C ARG A 191 10.05 6.51 -2.84
N ALA A 192 8.85 6.48 -2.26
CA ALA A 192 7.92 7.60 -2.31
C ALA A 192 8.47 8.81 -1.57
N ILE A 193 8.92 8.65 -0.32
CA ILE A 193 9.49 9.75 0.47
C ILE A 193 10.72 10.38 -0.23
N SER A 194 11.56 9.56 -0.86
CA SER A 194 12.78 10.05 -1.52
C SER A 194 12.54 10.65 -2.91
N SER A 195 11.45 10.30 -3.58
CA SER A 195 11.19 10.69 -4.98
C SER A 195 10.08 11.73 -5.12
N THR A 196 9.19 11.87 -4.13
CA THR A 196 8.09 12.83 -4.15
C THR A 196 8.53 14.15 -3.50
N SER A 197 8.44 15.25 -4.26
CA SER A 197 8.65 16.59 -3.71
C SER A 197 7.54 16.93 -2.73
N TYR A 198 7.91 17.27 -1.49
CA TYR A 198 6.96 17.64 -0.45
C TYR A 198 7.59 18.68 0.49
N PRO A 199 6.86 19.74 0.88
CA PRO A 199 7.37 20.80 1.74
C PRO A 199 7.40 20.36 3.22
N TRP A 200 8.23 19.36 3.53
CA TRP A 200 8.34 18.80 4.87
C TRP A 200 8.75 19.85 5.91
N THR A 201 7.97 19.93 6.98
CA THR A 201 8.36 20.67 8.18
C THR A 201 9.32 19.85 9.04
N VAL A 202 10.09 20.54 9.90
CA VAL A 202 10.99 19.90 10.87
C VAL A 202 10.22 18.95 11.79
N GLU A 203 9.00 19.33 12.19
CA GLU A 203 8.17 18.54 13.10
C GLU A 203 7.65 17.25 12.44
N GLN A 204 7.25 17.31 11.17
CA GLN A 204 6.88 16.13 10.40
C GLN A 204 8.07 15.18 10.22
N TRP A 205 9.25 15.71 9.88
CA TRP A 205 10.48 14.90 9.79
C TRP A 205 10.84 14.24 11.13
N ARG A 206 10.72 14.98 12.23
CA ARG A 206 10.95 14.46 13.58
C ARG A 206 10.01 13.31 13.90
N THR A 207 8.72 13.49 13.63
CA THR A 207 7.69 12.47 13.85
C THR A 207 7.97 11.22 13.01
N LEU A 208 8.21 11.39 11.72
CA LEU A 208 8.55 10.29 10.81
C LEU A 208 9.79 9.52 11.29
N THR A 209 10.85 10.24 11.68
CA THR A 209 12.09 9.64 12.18
C THR A 209 11.88 8.84 13.46
N LEU A 210 11.01 9.32 14.37
CA LEU A 210 10.68 8.58 15.59
C LEU A 210 10.02 7.23 15.29
N HIS A 211 9.09 7.18 14.32
CA HIS A 211 8.48 5.93 13.90
C HIS A 211 9.49 5.01 13.18
N LEU A 212 10.33 5.56 12.30
CA LEU A 212 11.35 4.80 11.57
C LEU A 212 12.46 4.25 12.46
N LYS A 213 12.79 4.91 13.57
CA LYS A 213 13.85 4.46 14.51
C LYS A 213 13.64 3.02 14.98
N SER A 214 12.39 2.59 15.11
CA SER A 214 12.06 1.22 15.52
C SER A 214 12.57 0.16 14.53
N LEU A 215 12.62 0.46 13.22
CA LEU A 215 13.20 -0.41 12.19
C LEU A 215 14.69 -0.67 12.39
N CYS A 216 15.40 0.30 12.96
CA CYS A 216 16.83 0.20 13.24
C CYS A 216 17.13 -0.55 14.55
N SER A 217 16.12 -1.20 15.15
CA SER A 217 16.37 -2.05 16.32
C SER A 217 17.19 -3.27 15.94
N GLN A 218 18.08 -3.68 16.84
CA GLN A 218 18.95 -4.85 16.63
C GLN A 218 18.15 -6.10 16.24
N ALA A 219 16.99 -6.32 16.89
CA ALA A 219 16.12 -7.45 16.61
C ALA A 219 15.62 -7.49 15.17
N ILE A 220 15.21 -6.34 14.60
CA ILE A 220 14.76 -6.27 13.21
C ILE A 220 15.95 -6.47 12.26
N VAL A 221 17.08 -5.82 12.53
CA VAL A 221 18.29 -5.96 11.70
C VAL A 221 18.75 -7.42 11.63
N ASP A 222 18.81 -8.11 12.78
CA ASP A 222 19.19 -9.52 12.85
C ASP A 222 18.20 -10.40 12.09
N GLN A 223 16.89 -10.16 12.26
CA GLN A 223 15.85 -10.88 11.51
C GLN A 223 16.00 -10.68 10.00
N LEU A 224 16.20 -9.44 9.54
CA LEU A 224 16.38 -9.11 8.13
C LEU A 224 17.62 -9.80 7.53
N ASN A 225 18.72 -9.85 8.29
CA ASN A 225 19.96 -10.52 7.88
C ASN A 225 19.81 -12.04 7.76
N HIS A 226 18.89 -12.64 8.52
CA HIS A 226 18.68 -14.08 8.53
C HIS A 226 17.53 -14.56 7.63
N LEU A 227 16.76 -13.68 6.99
CA LEU A 227 15.55 -14.05 6.23
C LEU A 227 15.75 -15.20 5.25
N VAL A 228 16.73 -15.11 4.36
CA VAL A 228 16.98 -16.12 3.33
C VAL A 228 17.43 -17.43 3.97
N VAL A 229 18.27 -17.35 4.99
CA VAL A 229 18.77 -18.52 5.73
C VAL A 229 17.62 -19.22 6.44
N ASP A 230 16.72 -18.47 7.07
CA ASP A 230 15.56 -19.01 7.80
C ASP A 230 14.54 -19.64 6.85
N ILE A 231 14.35 -19.07 5.66
CA ILE A 231 13.51 -19.66 4.62
C ILE A 231 14.07 -21.00 4.16
N VAL A 232 15.38 -21.07 3.88
CA VAL A 232 16.05 -22.29 3.40
C VAL A 232 16.15 -23.36 4.48
N ARG A 233 16.37 -22.98 5.75
CA ARG A 233 16.52 -23.92 6.88
C ARG A 233 15.22 -24.53 7.38
N LYS A 234 14.06 -23.94 7.05
CA LYS A 234 12.78 -24.52 7.45
C LYS A 234 12.59 -25.84 6.70
N GLU A 235 12.58 -26.97 7.42
CA GLU A 235 12.52 -28.37 6.92
C GLU A 235 11.27 -28.74 6.07
N ASN A 236 10.51 -27.77 5.57
CA ASN A 236 9.35 -27.96 4.69
C ASN A 236 9.24 -26.86 3.61
N ALA A 237 10.35 -26.23 3.22
CA ALA A 237 10.35 -25.34 2.06
C ALA A 237 10.22 -26.20 0.80
N ASP A 238 9.02 -26.22 0.22
CA ASP A 238 8.77 -26.84 -1.09
C ASP A 238 9.72 -26.25 -2.15
N ASP A 239 10.15 -27.07 -3.11
CA ASP A 239 11.09 -26.65 -4.16
C ASP A 239 10.53 -25.42 -4.93
N ASP A 240 9.21 -25.36 -5.09
CA ASP A 240 8.50 -24.23 -5.70
C ASP A 240 8.65 -22.93 -4.88
N MET A 241 8.63 -23.01 -3.55
CA MET A 241 8.81 -21.86 -2.66
C MET A 241 10.25 -21.34 -2.71
N LEU A 242 11.23 -22.25 -2.75
CA LEU A 242 12.64 -21.89 -2.87
C LEU A 242 12.92 -21.24 -4.23
N TYR A 243 12.39 -21.80 -5.31
CA TYR A 243 12.49 -21.23 -6.65
C TYR A 243 11.85 -19.83 -6.72
N TYR A 244 10.66 -19.65 -6.11
CA TYR A 244 10.01 -18.35 -6.01
C TYR A 244 10.91 -17.34 -5.31
N VAL A 245 11.44 -17.68 -4.13
CA VAL A 245 12.27 -16.78 -3.32
C VAL A 245 13.56 -16.41 -4.06
N GLN A 246 14.23 -17.39 -4.67
CA GLN A 246 15.44 -17.13 -5.45
C GLN A 246 15.15 -16.18 -6.63
N THR A 247 14.06 -16.42 -7.35
CA THR A 247 13.66 -15.57 -8.48
C THR A 247 13.27 -14.17 -8.01
N PHE A 248 12.51 -14.07 -6.92
CA PHE A 248 12.10 -12.81 -6.30
C PHE A 248 13.31 -11.96 -5.94
N VAL A 249 14.24 -12.51 -5.16
CA VAL A 249 15.45 -11.80 -4.71
C VAL A 249 16.31 -11.40 -5.90
N SER A 250 16.54 -12.31 -6.85
CA SER A 250 17.35 -12.02 -8.03
C SER A 250 16.80 -10.84 -8.83
N ARG A 251 15.48 -10.78 -9.03
CA ARG A 251 14.84 -9.67 -9.75
C ARG A 251 14.89 -8.37 -8.95
N TYR A 252 14.60 -8.43 -7.66
CA TYR A 252 14.57 -7.24 -6.81
C TYR A 252 15.95 -6.59 -6.69
N VAL A 253 17.01 -7.40 -6.55
CA VAL A 253 18.42 -6.92 -6.51
C VAL A 253 18.89 -6.41 -7.87
N ALA A 254 18.49 -7.07 -8.97
CA ALA A 254 18.85 -6.65 -10.33
C ALA A 254 18.36 -5.23 -10.68
N GLN A 255 17.37 -4.70 -9.97
CA GLN A 255 16.88 -3.32 -10.12
C GLN A 255 17.78 -2.25 -9.46
N GLY A 256 19.02 -2.62 -9.13
CA GLY A 256 20.09 -1.68 -8.84
C GLY A 256 20.29 -1.36 -7.37
N ARG A 257 19.85 -2.26 -6.47
CA ARG A 257 20.16 -2.20 -5.03
C ARG A 257 20.35 -3.58 -4.43
#